data_AF-A0A367XP27-F1
#
_entry.id   AF-A0A367XP27-F1
#
_cell.length_a   1.000
_cell.length_b   1.000
_cell.length_c   1.000
_cell.angle_alpha   90.00
_cell.angle_beta   90.00
_cell.angle_gamma   90.00
#
_symmetry.space_group_name_H-M   'P 1'
#
loop_
_entity.id
_entity.type
_entity.pdbx_description
1 polymer ?
#
loop_
_entity_poly.entity_id
_entity_poly.type
_entity_poly.pdbx_seq_one_letter_code
_entity_poly.pdbx_strand_id
1 'polypeptide(L)'
;MDESTLANATTYRIIWIENVSKSKITQLEEWKELGDPNKSAVDRVKRRIITEVNLDADDDQDGAPTSSNDTYKLYLEDVSNKKVTQAYEKEPLRFLRVSNTGTPLPLKLGGRLRVKEGTPAYNGVLLLSNKHCQYQGINSDDLDYVSILNYGIIKKHIDWLLL
;
A
#
# COMPACT_ATOMS: atom_id res chain seq x y z
N MET A 1 -4.22 -21.09 -20.03
CA MET A 1 -3.80 -20.24 -18.89
C MET A 1 -4.59 -20.79 -17.71
N ASP A 2 -3.90 -21.35 -16.72
CA ASP A 2 -4.57 -22.09 -15.64
C ASP A 2 -5.14 -21.10 -14.64
N GLU A 3 -6.42 -20.77 -14.83
CA GLU A 3 -7.22 -20.08 -13.82
C GLU A 3 -7.52 -21.06 -12.69
N SER A 4 -7.08 -20.70 -11.50
CA SER A 4 -7.35 -21.46 -10.27
C SER A 4 -8.02 -20.55 -9.26
N THR A 5 -8.59 -21.13 -8.21
CA THR A 5 -9.14 -20.37 -7.09
C THR A 5 -8.49 -20.79 -5.80
N LEU A 6 -8.40 -19.85 -4.85
CA LEU A 6 -7.92 -20.15 -3.51
C LEU A 6 -8.88 -21.14 -2.84
N ALA A 7 -8.38 -22.33 -2.52
CA ALA A 7 -9.21 -23.44 -2.02
C ALA A 7 -9.84 -23.17 -0.65
N ASN A 8 -9.11 -22.51 0.25
CA ASN A 8 -9.56 -22.23 1.61
C ASN A 8 -9.33 -20.77 1.97
N ALA A 9 -10.21 -20.20 2.78
CA ALA A 9 -10.00 -18.88 3.34
C ALA A 9 -8.69 -18.85 4.14
N THR A 10 -7.82 -17.90 3.84
CA THR A 10 -6.46 -17.81 4.41
C THR A 10 -6.20 -16.41 4.92
N THR A 11 -5.55 -16.32 6.08
CA THR A 11 -5.13 -15.05 6.66
C THR A 11 -3.68 -14.79 6.29
N TYR A 12 -3.45 -13.68 5.60
CA TYR A 12 -2.14 -13.23 5.20
C TYR A 12 -1.74 -12.00 6.00
N ARG A 13 -0.43 -11.76 6.05
CA ARG A 13 0.17 -10.51 6.50
C ARG A 13 0.72 -9.76 5.29
N ILE A 14 0.39 -8.47 5.18
CA ILE A 14 0.92 -7.62 4.11
C ILE A 14 2.36 -7.23 4.47
N ILE A 15 3.34 -7.82 3.81
CA ILE A 15 4.76 -7.62 4.12
C ILE A 15 5.45 -6.62 3.17
N TRP A 16 4.87 -6.37 1.99
CA TRP A 16 5.35 -5.36 1.05
C TRP A 16 4.23 -4.88 0.13
N ILE A 17 4.33 -3.64 -0.33
CA ILE A 17 3.39 -3.01 -1.25
C ILE A 17 4.18 -2.28 -2.33
N GLU A 18 3.79 -2.48 -3.58
CA GLU A 18 4.31 -1.75 -4.74
C GLU A 18 3.16 -1.04 -5.44
N ASN A 19 3.35 0.23 -5.78
CA ASN A 19 2.46 0.91 -6.70
C ASN A 19 2.90 0.55 -8.12
N VAL A 20 2.07 -0.21 -8.84
CA VAL A 20 2.38 -0.68 -10.20
C VAL A 20 1.83 0.24 -11.30
N SER A 21 1.09 1.28 -10.92
CA SER A 21 0.58 2.31 -11.83
C SER A 21 1.52 3.51 -12.00
N LYS A 22 2.50 3.69 -11.10
CA LYS A 22 3.50 4.76 -11.19
C LYS A 22 4.84 4.25 -11.71
N SER A 23 5.55 5.08 -12.47
CA SER A 23 6.92 4.75 -12.89
C SER A 23 7.87 4.62 -11.68
N LYS A 24 8.88 3.75 -11.76
CA LYS A 24 9.92 3.63 -10.72
C LYS A 24 10.61 4.99 -10.44
N ILE A 25 10.82 5.81 -11.47
CA ILE A 25 11.46 7.13 -11.35
C ILE A 25 10.61 8.07 -10.49
N THR A 26 9.32 8.18 -10.79
CA THR A 26 8.37 9.01 -10.02
C THR A 26 8.30 8.55 -8.56
N GLN A 27 8.21 7.23 -8.34
CA GLN A 27 8.21 6.69 -6.97
C GLN A 27 9.52 7.02 -6.25
N LEU A 28 10.67 6.90 -6.92
CA LEU A 28 11.98 7.17 -6.33
C LEU A 28 12.10 8.63 -5.89
N GLU A 29 11.58 9.58 -6.69
CA GLU A 29 11.54 10.99 -6.34
C GLU A 29 10.67 11.25 -5.10
N GLU A 30 9.45 10.69 -5.05
CA GLU A 30 8.54 10.79 -3.89
C GLU A 30 9.20 10.28 -2.60
N TRP A 31 9.92 9.15 -2.67
CA TRP A 31 10.62 8.59 -1.51
C TRP A 31 11.87 9.39 -1.11
N LYS A 32 12.61 9.95 -2.07
CA LYS A 32 13.79 10.81 -1.79
C LYS A 32 13.40 12.11 -1.13
N GLU A 33 12.30 12.73 -1.55
CA GLU A 33 11.78 13.97 -0.96
C GLU A 33 11.48 13.81 0.54
N LEU A 34 10.98 12.64 0.94
CA LEU A 34 10.73 12.32 2.36
C LEU A 34 12.01 12.01 3.15
N GLY A 35 13.01 11.40 2.52
CA GLY A 35 14.27 11.04 3.17
C GLY A 35 15.22 12.23 3.37
N ASP A 36 15.22 13.18 2.44
CA ASP A 36 16.02 14.40 2.53
C ASP A 36 15.28 15.56 1.83
N PRO A 37 14.39 16.28 2.55
CA PRO A 37 13.58 17.35 1.96
C PRO A 37 14.43 18.50 1.41
N ASN A 38 15.70 18.63 1.85
CA ASN A 38 16.61 19.67 1.40
C ASN A 38 17.38 19.31 0.12
N LYS A 39 17.39 18.03 -0.29
CA LYS A 39 18.09 17.56 -1.50
C LYS A 39 17.16 17.17 -2.64
N SER A 40 15.85 17.39 -2.53
CA SER A 40 14.92 17.19 -3.65
C SER A 40 15.26 18.19 -4.76
N ALA A 41 16.02 17.71 -5.74
CA ALA A 41 16.49 18.48 -6.88
C ALA A 41 15.37 18.58 -7.93
N VAL A 42 14.33 19.35 -7.61
CA VAL A 42 13.46 19.93 -8.64
C VAL A 42 13.03 21.31 -8.19
N ASP A 43 13.33 22.26 -9.07
CA ASP A 43 13.00 23.67 -9.05
C ASP A 43 11.72 24.02 -8.27
N ARG A 44 11.77 25.12 -7.51
CA ARG A 44 10.71 25.63 -6.62
C ARG A 44 9.45 26.12 -7.36
N VAL A 45 8.94 25.37 -8.34
CA VAL A 45 7.75 25.71 -9.15
C VAL A 45 6.85 24.49 -9.38
N LYS A 46 6.62 23.67 -8.35
CA LYS A 46 5.28 23.10 -8.15
C LYS A 46 4.60 23.93 -7.09
N ARG A 47 4.12 25.11 -7.50
CA ARG A 47 3.03 25.76 -6.76
C ARG A 47 1.92 24.71 -6.69
N ARG A 48 1.64 24.18 -5.50
CA ARG A 48 0.28 23.77 -5.18
C ARG A 48 -0.57 24.98 -5.56
N ILE A 49 -1.31 24.89 -6.65
CA ILE A 49 -2.41 25.80 -6.90
C ILE A 49 -3.38 25.47 -5.77
N ILE A 50 -3.26 26.22 -4.67
CA ILE A 50 -4.29 26.32 -3.65
C ILE A 50 -5.38 27.12 -4.35
N THR A 51 -6.25 26.43 -5.08
CA THR A 51 -7.52 26.99 -5.54
C THR A 51 -8.37 27.18 -4.28
N GLU A 52 -8.47 28.43 -3.89
CA GLU A 52 -9.54 29.01 -3.07
C GLU A 52 -9.61 28.55 -1.61
N VAL A 53 -8.93 29.33 -0.76
CA VAL A 53 -9.19 29.35 0.68
C VAL A 53 -10.41 30.25 0.87
N ASN A 54 -11.60 29.67 1.02
CA ASN A 54 -12.72 30.37 1.63
C ASN A 54 -12.45 30.44 3.13
N LEU A 55 -11.97 31.59 3.59
CA LEU A 55 -11.87 31.95 5.01
C LEU A 55 -13.25 32.39 5.48
N ASP A 56 -14.18 31.45 5.63
CA ASP A 56 -15.42 31.60 6.41
C ASP A 56 -16.21 30.29 6.37
N ALA A 57 -15.86 29.35 7.24
CA ALA A 57 -16.79 28.39 7.85
C ALA A 57 -16.03 27.51 8.84
N ASP A 58 -16.46 27.59 10.10
CA ASP A 58 -16.20 26.58 11.12
C ASP A 58 -16.60 25.17 10.65
N ASP A 59 -15.97 24.20 11.31
CA ASP A 59 -16.37 22.80 11.48
C ASP A 59 -15.81 21.75 10.50
N ASP A 60 -14.98 20.87 11.10
CA ASP A 60 -14.63 19.51 10.71
C ASP A 60 -14.66 19.12 9.22
N GLN A 61 -13.49 19.12 8.58
CA GLN A 61 -13.26 18.35 7.35
C GLN A 61 -12.11 17.36 7.52
N ASP A 62 -12.51 16.13 7.83
CA ASP A 62 -11.79 14.90 7.50
C ASP A 62 -11.15 15.02 6.11
N GLY A 63 -9.85 14.71 6.05
CA GLY A 63 -9.05 14.81 4.83
C GLY A 63 -9.71 14.05 3.68
N ALA A 64 -10.15 14.80 2.66
CA ALA A 64 -10.72 14.23 1.44
C ALA A 64 -9.78 13.13 0.88
N PRO A 65 -10.29 11.93 0.57
CA PRO A 65 -9.48 10.90 -0.05
C PRO A 65 -9.03 11.44 -1.40
N THR A 66 -7.72 11.68 -1.54
CA THR A 66 -7.13 11.87 -2.87
C THR A 66 -7.41 10.59 -3.64
N SER A 67 -8.31 10.66 -4.62
CA SER A 67 -8.65 9.54 -5.50
C SER A 67 -7.48 9.28 -6.43
N SER A 68 -6.38 8.77 -5.87
CA SER A 68 -5.30 8.29 -6.70
C SER A 68 -5.81 7.04 -7.43
N ASN A 69 -5.71 7.05 -8.76
CA ASN A 69 -5.93 5.88 -9.62
C ASN A 69 -4.79 4.85 -9.46
N ASP A 70 -4.22 4.78 -8.27
CA ASP A 70 -3.13 3.88 -7.97
C ASP A 70 -3.63 2.44 -8.07
N THR A 71 -2.79 1.55 -8.58
CA THR A 71 -3.02 0.10 -8.57
C THR A 71 -1.83 -0.53 -7.85
N TYR A 72 -2.12 -1.39 -6.89
CA TYR A 72 -1.11 -1.97 -6.02
C TYR A 72 -0.89 -3.45 -6.30
N LYS A 73 0.39 -3.85 -6.20
CA LYS A 73 0.82 -5.23 -6.01
C LYS A 73 1.21 -5.41 -4.55
N LEU A 74 0.71 -6.46 -3.93
CA LEU A 74 0.98 -6.82 -2.53
C LEU A 74 1.82 -8.09 -2.49
N TYR A 75 2.72 -8.16 -1.51
CA TYR A 75 3.37 -9.40 -1.11
C TYR A 75 2.78 -9.81 0.22
N LEU A 76 2.26 -11.03 0.24
CA LEU A 76 1.42 -11.56 1.30
C LEU A 76 2.12 -12.78 1.92
N GLU A 77 2.44 -12.69 3.20
CA GLU A 77 2.96 -13.82 3.98
C GLU A 77 1.80 -14.55 4.65
N ASP A 78 1.63 -15.84 4.38
CA ASP A 78 0.63 -16.67 5.07
C ASP A 78 1.01 -16.78 6.56
N VAL A 79 0.08 -16.39 7.44
CA VAL A 79 0.32 -16.39 8.89
C VAL A 79 0.61 -17.80 9.42
N SER A 80 0.02 -18.83 8.82
CA SER A 80 0.09 -20.23 9.28
C SER A 80 1.39 -20.94 8.89
N ASN A 81 1.92 -20.70 7.69
CA ASN A 81 3.04 -21.48 7.13
C ASN A 81 4.21 -20.61 6.64
N LYS A 82 4.11 -19.28 6.77
CA LYS A 82 5.14 -18.30 6.41
C LYS A 82 5.52 -18.25 4.93
N LYS A 83 4.75 -18.90 4.04
CA LYS A 83 4.97 -18.79 2.60
C LYS A 83 4.54 -17.41 2.11
N VAL A 84 5.33 -16.86 1.21
CA VAL A 84 5.03 -15.58 0.56
C VAL A 84 4.36 -15.84 -0.78
N THR A 85 3.26 -15.13 -1.04
CA THR A 85 2.61 -15.09 -2.35
C THR A 85 2.45 -13.66 -2.84
N GLN A 86 2.35 -13.50 -4.15
CA GLN A 86 2.07 -12.21 -4.78
C GLN A 86 0.58 -12.06 -4.99
N ALA A 87 0.11 -10.82 -4.90
CA ALA A 87 -1.28 -10.50 -5.16
C ALA A 87 -1.39 -9.15 -5.88
N TYR A 88 -2.34 -9.02 -6.79
CA TYR A 88 -2.67 -7.76 -7.46
C TYR A 88 -4.07 -7.32 -7.09
N GLU A 89 -4.27 -6.00 -7.01
CA GLU A 89 -5.60 -5.43 -7.03
C GLU A 89 -6.30 -5.74 -8.36
N LYS A 90 -7.37 -6.53 -8.31
CA LYS A 90 -8.29 -6.71 -9.46
C LYS A 90 -9.18 -5.49 -9.65
N GLU A 91 -9.49 -4.82 -8.54
CA GLU A 91 -10.24 -3.57 -8.43
C GLU A 91 -9.65 -2.75 -7.28
N PRO A 92 -9.84 -1.42 -7.24
CA PRO A 92 -9.37 -0.61 -6.13
C PRO A 92 -9.89 -1.13 -4.79
N LEU A 93 -8.97 -1.56 -3.92
CA LEU A 93 -9.30 -2.07 -2.60
C LEU A 93 -9.50 -0.90 -1.64
N ARG A 94 -10.69 -0.82 -1.03
CA ARG A 94 -11.08 0.32 -0.18
C ARG A 94 -10.10 0.56 0.95
N PHE A 95 -9.61 -0.51 1.60
CA PHE A 95 -8.70 -0.41 2.74
C PHE A 95 -7.32 0.16 2.37
N LEU A 96 -6.94 0.17 1.09
CA LEU A 96 -5.70 0.80 0.60
C LEU A 96 -5.89 2.28 0.23
N ARG A 97 -7.08 2.86 0.42
CA ARG A 97 -7.37 4.26 0.06
C ARG A 97 -7.77 5.15 1.25
N VAL A 98 -7.80 4.60 2.46
CA VAL A 98 -8.31 5.28 3.67
C VAL A 98 -7.19 5.78 4.59
N SER A 99 -6.01 5.16 4.56
CA SER A 99 -4.96 5.46 5.53
C SER A 99 -3.94 6.46 4.99
N ASN A 100 -3.66 7.49 5.78
CA ASN A 100 -2.51 8.36 5.58
C ASN A 100 -1.37 7.89 6.48
N THR A 101 -0.29 7.38 5.89
CA THR A 101 0.88 6.88 6.63
C THR A 101 1.99 7.91 6.80
N GLY A 102 1.83 9.11 6.24
CA GLY A 102 2.94 10.07 6.10
C GLY A 102 4.01 9.62 5.11
N THR A 103 3.77 8.54 4.35
CA THR A 103 4.64 8.00 3.30
C THR A 103 3.81 7.70 2.05
N PRO A 104 4.44 7.39 0.89
CA PRO A 104 3.72 6.97 -0.31
C PRO A 104 3.05 5.58 -0.15
N LEU A 105 3.27 4.88 0.98
CA LEU A 105 2.56 3.63 1.24
C LEU A 105 1.09 3.88 1.63
N PRO A 106 0.15 3.13 1.03
CA PRO A 106 -1.27 3.25 1.33
C PRO A 106 -1.65 2.75 2.73
N LEU A 107 -0.81 1.92 3.37
CA LEU A 107 -0.97 1.48 4.76
C LEU A 107 0.35 1.03 5.36
N LYS A 108 0.41 0.99 6.70
CA LYS A 108 1.58 0.47 7.43
C LYS A 108 1.73 -1.03 7.20
N LEU A 109 2.95 -1.50 6.93
CA LEU A 109 3.21 -2.93 6.70
C LEU A 109 2.95 -3.75 7.96
N GLY A 110 2.59 -5.02 7.76
CA GLY A 110 2.32 -5.99 8.82
C GLY A 110 0.84 -6.15 9.19
N GLY A 111 -0.06 -5.40 8.55
CA GLY A 111 -1.50 -5.60 8.73
C GLY A 111 -1.98 -6.96 8.21
N ARG A 112 -2.97 -7.55 8.89
CA ARG A 112 -3.58 -8.83 8.51
C ARG A 112 -4.70 -8.63 7.49
N LEU A 113 -4.71 -9.48 6.47
CA LEU A 113 -5.69 -9.51 5.41
C LEU A 113 -6.28 -10.93 5.34
N ARG A 114 -7.57 -11.05 5.64
CA ARG A 114 -8.29 -12.31 5.44
C ARG A 114 -8.79 -12.36 4.00
N VAL A 115 -8.26 -13.32 3.24
CA VAL A 115 -8.66 -13.59 1.85
C VAL A 115 -9.58 -14.80 1.87
N LYS A 116 -10.80 -14.64 1.37
CA LYS A 116 -11.83 -15.69 1.35
C LYS A 116 -11.50 -16.73 0.28
N GLU A 117 -11.99 -17.94 0.49
CA GLU A 117 -12.02 -18.99 -0.52
C GLU A 117 -12.72 -18.50 -1.81
N GLY A 118 -12.36 -19.10 -2.94
CA GLY A 118 -12.87 -18.69 -4.24
C GLY A 118 -12.20 -17.44 -4.83
N THR A 119 -11.20 -16.85 -4.14
CA THR A 119 -10.41 -15.76 -4.71
C THR A 119 -9.66 -16.24 -5.95
N PRO A 120 -9.81 -15.60 -7.13
CA PRO A 120 -9.13 -16.03 -8.35
C PRO A 120 -7.62 -15.94 -8.22
N ALA A 121 -6.92 -16.89 -8.81
CA ALA A 121 -5.47 -16.97 -8.84
C ALA A 121 -4.98 -17.39 -10.24
N TYR A 122 -4.00 -16.67 -10.77
CA TYR A 122 -3.41 -16.91 -12.09
C TYR A 122 -1.90 -17.08 -11.94
N ASN A 123 -1.34 -18.19 -12.42
CA ASN A 123 0.09 -18.51 -12.30
C ASN A 123 0.62 -18.33 -10.86
N GLY A 124 -0.18 -18.73 -9.85
CA GLY A 124 0.17 -18.61 -8.44
C GLY A 124 0.02 -17.21 -7.82
N VAL A 125 -0.54 -16.25 -8.57
CA VAL A 125 -0.73 -14.86 -8.13
C VAL A 125 -2.21 -14.62 -7.83
N LEU A 126 -2.52 -14.09 -6.64
CA LEU A 126 -3.90 -13.81 -6.22
C LEU A 126 -4.44 -12.52 -6.85
N LEU A 127 -5.69 -12.53 -7.29
CA LEU A 127 -6.40 -11.35 -7.78
C LEU A 127 -7.42 -10.89 -6.73
N LEU A 128 -7.04 -9.84 -6.00
CA LEU A 128 -7.79 -9.37 -4.84
C LEU A 128 -8.95 -8.46 -5.26
N SER A 129 -10.11 -8.72 -4.70
CA SER A 129 -11.28 -7.84 -4.79
C SER A 129 -11.89 -7.58 -3.42
N ASN A 130 -12.65 -6.50 -3.27
CA ASN A 130 -13.29 -6.12 -2.01
C ASN A 130 -14.26 -7.21 -1.52
N LYS A 131 -14.90 -7.95 -2.43
CA LYS A 131 -15.80 -9.06 -2.07
C LYS A 131 -15.10 -10.18 -1.29
N HIS A 132 -13.85 -10.49 -1.68
CA HIS A 132 -13.10 -11.62 -1.14
C HIS A 132 -12.03 -11.20 -0.12
N CYS A 133 -11.88 -9.90 0.16
CA CYS A 133 -10.85 -9.39 1.06
C CYS A 133 -11.47 -8.68 2.26
N GLN A 134 -10.95 -8.97 3.45
CA GLN A 134 -11.26 -8.24 4.66
C GLN A 134 -9.96 -7.87 5.37
N TYR A 135 -9.62 -6.59 5.35
CA TYR A 135 -8.49 -6.07 6.11
C TYR A 135 -8.85 -6.02 7.60
N GLN A 136 -7.99 -6.56 8.45
CA GLN A 136 -8.20 -6.71 9.89
C GLN A 136 -7.30 -5.77 10.72
N GLY A 137 -6.49 -4.93 10.07
CA GLY A 137 -5.54 -4.05 10.75
C GLY A 137 -4.32 -4.78 11.28
N ILE A 138 -3.55 -4.10 12.13
CA ILE A 138 -2.38 -4.66 12.81
C ILE A 138 -2.87 -5.41 14.06
N ASN A 139 -2.46 -6.67 14.18
CA ASN A 139 -2.73 -7.48 15.37
C ASN A 139 -1.66 -7.20 16.45
N SER A 140 -2.07 -7.16 17.72
CA SER A 140 -1.18 -6.94 18.88
C SER A 140 -0.05 -7.96 18.98
N ASP A 141 -0.30 -9.19 18.55
CA ASP A 141 0.68 -10.28 18.63
C ASP A 141 1.81 -10.12 17.59
N ASP A 142 1.63 -9.22 16.62
CA ASP A 142 2.54 -9.03 15.49
C ASP A 142 3.45 -7.78 15.65
N LEU A 143 3.36 -7.05 16.78
CA LEU A 143 3.98 -5.73 16.94
C LEU A 143 5.50 -5.71 16.72
N ASP A 144 6.22 -6.73 17.17
CA ASP A 144 7.66 -6.84 16.96
C ASP A 144 7.99 -6.98 15.47
N TYR A 145 7.26 -7.85 14.76
CA TYR A 145 7.48 -8.06 13.33
C TYR A 145 7.05 -6.85 12.50
N VAL A 146 5.94 -6.21 12.86
CA VAL A 146 5.49 -4.93 12.29
C VAL A 146 6.58 -3.87 12.45
N SER A 147 7.25 -3.81 13.60
CA SER A 147 8.35 -2.87 13.83
C SER A 147 9.52 -3.16 12.90
N ILE A 148 9.90 -4.42 12.71
CA ILE A 148 10.96 -4.85 11.79
C ILE A 148 10.63 -4.49 10.33
N LEU A 149 9.40 -4.75 9.89
CA LEU A 149 8.96 -4.47 8.52
C LEU A 149 9.08 -2.97 8.20
N ASN A 150 8.62 -2.12 9.13
CA ASN A 150 8.56 -0.67 8.93
C ASN A 150 9.85 0.08 9.35
N TYR A 151 10.80 -0.57 10.03
CA TYR A 151 12.08 0.06 10.38
C TYR A 151 12.85 0.44 9.11
N GLY A 152 13.25 1.71 9.01
CA GLY A 152 14.00 2.22 7.86
C GLY A 152 13.24 2.20 6.53
N ILE A 153 11.89 2.27 6.56
CA ILE A 153 11.02 2.07 5.39
C ILE A 153 11.39 2.95 4.18
N ILE A 154 11.76 4.22 4.44
CA ILE A 154 12.16 5.17 3.39
C ILE A 154 13.41 4.64 2.65
N LYS A 155 14.46 4.30 3.39
CA LYS A 155 15.70 3.78 2.81
C LYS A 155 15.44 2.47 2.05
N LYS A 156 14.66 1.55 2.64
CA LYS A 156 14.31 0.27 2.01
C LYS A 156 13.63 0.46 0.65
N HIS A 157 12.69 1.40 0.54
CA HIS A 157 12.01 1.66 -0.74
C HIS A 157 12.92 2.34 -1.76
N ILE A 158 13.79 3.27 -1.33
CA ILE A 158 14.80 3.86 -2.22
C ILE A 158 15.72 2.78 -2.78
N ASP A 159 16.27 1.93 -1.91
CA ASP A 159 17.17 0.84 -2.30
C ASP A 159 16.46 -0.13 -3.26
N TRP A 160 15.20 -0.51 -2.97
CA TRP A 160 14.38 -1.38 -3.82
C TRP A 160 14.14 -0.81 -5.24
N LEU A 161 13.91 0.50 -5.33
CA LEU A 161 13.63 1.16 -6.62
C LEU A 161 14.87 1.35 -7.48
N LEU A 162 16.07 1.26 -6.89
CA LEU A 162 17.36 1.33 -7.56
C LEU A 162 17.86 -0.05 -8.07
N LEU A 163 17.22 -1.14 -7.66
CA LEU A 163 17.40 -2.48 -8.22
C LEU A 163 16.68 -2.64 -9.56
#